data_AF-A0A368MH20-F1
#
_entry.id   AF-A0A368MH20-F1
#
_cell.length_a   1.000
_cell.length_b   1.000
_cell.length_c   1.000
_cell.angle_alpha   90.00
_cell.angle_beta   90.00
_cell.angle_gamma   90.00
#
_symmetry.space_group_name_H-M   'P 1'
#
loop_
_entity.id
_entity.type
_entity.pdbx_description
1 polymer ?
#
loop_
_entity_poly.entity_id
_entity_poly.type
_entity_poly.pdbx_seq_one_letter_code
_entity_poly.pdbx_strand_id
1 'polypeptide(L)'
;MPEEAYYGANILGVLNLVAKLFNRKNRYKAPIYQPITYRQMDSLFNNSTIFNYRLLKNEMKIPLGKTKLFFHFCRVTDISSERLIENKQMELLELLIANSKTFLKILEEFEKKKFKKD
;
A
#
# COMPACT_ATOMS: atom_id res chain seq x y z
N MET A 1 -14.63 11.16 -20.82
CA MET A 1 -14.82 10.99 -19.36
C MET A 1 -13.54 11.49 -18.68
N PRO A 2 -13.59 12.35 -17.66
CA PRO A 2 -12.36 12.86 -17.06
C PRO A 2 -11.73 11.76 -16.19
N GLU A 3 -10.47 11.47 -16.48
CA GLU A 3 -9.68 10.40 -15.86
C GLU A 3 -9.61 10.50 -14.32
N GLU A 4 -9.76 11.71 -13.79
CA GLU A 4 -9.71 12.01 -12.35
C GLU A 4 -10.88 11.41 -11.56
N ALA A 5 -12.10 11.43 -12.10
CA ALA A 5 -13.28 10.88 -11.43
C ALA A 5 -13.23 9.34 -11.39
N TYR A 6 -12.69 8.72 -12.45
CA TYR A 6 -12.50 7.28 -12.53
C TYR A 6 -11.39 6.81 -11.58
N TYR A 7 -10.32 7.58 -11.44
CA TYR A 7 -9.23 7.29 -10.52
C TYR A 7 -9.67 7.40 -9.05
N GLY A 8 -10.43 8.45 -8.70
CA GLY A 8 -10.99 8.64 -7.36
C GLY A 8 -11.93 7.52 -6.92
N ALA A 9 -12.85 7.11 -7.80
CA ALA A 9 -13.79 6.01 -7.50
C ALA A 9 -13.08 4.66 -7.28
N ASN A 10 -12.02 4.37 -8.05
CA ASN A 10 -11.23 3.15 -7.89
C ASN A 10 -10.41 3.13 -6.60
N ILE A 11 -9.83 4.27 -6.20
CA ILE A 11 -9.14 4.41 -4.90
C ILE A 11 -10.11 4.09 -3.77
N LEU A 12 -11.30 4.69 -3.77
CA LEU A 12 -12.31 4.45 -2.73
C LEU A 12 -12.76 2.97 -2.68
N GLY A 13 -12.91 2.33 -3.83
CA GLY A 13 -13.26 0.91 -3.94
C GLY A 13 -12.22 -0.01 -3.29
N VAL A 14 -10.93 0.20 -3.59
CA VAL A 14 -9.83 -0.56 -2.99
C VAL A 14 -9.70 -0.26 -1.50
N LEU A 15 -9.78 1.01 -1.09
CA LEU A 15 -9.75 1.40 0.33
C LEU A 15 -10.88 0.73 1.14
N ASN A 16 -12.08 0.59 0.56
CA ASN A 16 -13.20 -0.08 1.23
C ASN A 16 -12.96 -1.60 1.37
N LEU A 17 -12.35 -2.26 0.38
CA LEU A 17 -11.95 -3.67 0.49
C LEU A 17 -10.88 -3.87 1.57
N VAL A 18 -9.92 -2.96 1.64
CA VAL A 18 -8.87 -2.96 2.66
C VAL A 18 -9.48 -2.76 4.05
N ALA A 19 -10.33 -1.74 4.24
CA ALA A 19 -11.03 -1.54 5.51
C ALA A 19 -11.81 -2.79 5.94
N LYS A 20 -12.44 -3.52 5.02
CA LYS A 20 -13.14 -4.78 5.33
C LYS A 20 -12.22 -5.94 5.72
N LEU A 21 -10.98 -5.99 5.21
CA LEU A 21 -9.99 -7.00 5.60
C LEU A 21 -9.43 -6.72 7.00
N PHE A 22 -9.17 -5.46 7.32
CA PHE A 22 -8.61 -5.04 8.61
C PHE A 22 -9.66 -4.87 9.72
N ASN A 23 -10.95 -4.70 9.39
CA ASN A 23 -12.05 -4.66 10.37
C ASN A 23 -12.43 -6.03 10.96
N ARG A 24 -11.70 -7.11 10.67
CA ARG A 24 -11.93 -8.44 11.27
C ARG A 24 -10.93 -8.73 12.40
N LYS A 25 -11.33 -8.39 13.62
CA LYS A 25 -10.90 -8.84 14.98
C LYS A 25 -10.35 -7.72 15.90
N ASN A 26 -11.24 -7.30 16.79
CA ASN A 26 -11.09 -7.00 18.22
C ASN A 26 -9.69 -6.77 18.86
N ARG A 27 -9.61 -5.64 19.59
CA ARG A 27 -8.91 -5.34 20.86
C ARG A 27 -7.37 -5.28 20.89
N TYR A 28 -6.82 -4.10 20.64
CA TYR A 28 -5.56 -3.66 21.26
C TYR A 28 -5.62 -2.15 21.53
N LYS A 29 -5.28 -1.73 22.77
CA LYS A 29 -4.99 -0.31 23.05
C LYS A 29 -3.54 -0.08 22.66
N ALA A 30 -3.31 0.55 21.51
CA ALA A 30 -1.97 0.76 21.00
C ALA A 30 -1.21 1.81 21.84
N PRO A 31 0.13 1.65 22.03
CA PRO A 31 1.00 2.81 22.24
C PRO A 31 0.78 3.81 21.10
N ILE A 32 1.13 5.09 21.28
CA ILE A 32 0.85 6.18 20.31
C ILE A 32 1.37 5.78 18.93
N TYR A 33 0.49 5.20 18.12
CA TYR A 33 0.83 4.59 16.84
C TYR A 33 0.92 5.72 15.82
N GLN A 34 2.12 5.95 15.30
CA GLN A 34 2.33 6.87 14.18
C GLN A 34 2.44 6.05 12.89
N PRO A 35 1.38 5.98 12.07
CA PRO A 35 1.47 5.31 10.78
C PRO A 35 2.46 6.04 9.87
N ILE A 36 3.15 5.29 9.02
CA ILE A 36 3.95 5.89 7.94
C ILE A 36 3.07 6.77 7.04
N THR A 37 3.47 8.02 6.87
CA THR A 37 2.76 8.97 6.01
C THR A 37 3.14 8.77 4.55
N TYR A 38 2.28 9.24 3.63
CA TYR A 38 2.60 9.26 2.20
C TYR A 38 3.94 9.97 1.94
N ARG A 39 4.18 11.12 2.59
CA ARG A 39 5.41 11.90 2.41
C ARG A 39 6.66 11.14 2.86
N GLN A 40 6.57 10.39 3.95
CA GLN A 40 7.68 9.55 4.41
C GLN A 40 7.97 8.41 3.43
N MET A 41 6.92 7.76 2.90
CA MET A 41 7.09 6.70 1.91
C MET A 41 7.66 7.25 0.59
N ASP A 42 7.11 8.37 0.10
CA ASP A 42 7.58 9.03 -1.12
C ASP A 42 9.04 9.49 -0.97
N SER A 43 9.41 10.07 0.17
CA SER A 43 10.80 10.42 0.49
C SER A 43 11.71 9.20 0.55
N LEU A 44 11.29 8.11 1.19
CA LEU A 44 12.06 6.86 1.26
C LEU A 44 12.38 6.34 -0.14
N PHE A 45 11.39 6.32 -1.04
CA PHE A 45 11.54 5.80 -2.40
C PHE A 45 12.25 6.74 -3.38
N ASN A 46 12.43 8.01 -3.01
CA ASN A 46 13.19 9.00 -3.78
C ASN A 46 14.65 9.11 -3.32
N ASN A 47 14.92 8.87 -2.03
CA ASN A 47 16.22 9.17 -1.41
C ASN A 47 17.05 7.93 -1.05
N SER A 48 16.48 6.72 -1.10
CA SER A 48 17.21 5.48 -0.78
C SER A 48 17.80 4.81 -2.03
N THR A 49 18.99 4.24 -1.89
CA THR A 49 19.60 3.35 -2.89
C THR A 49 18.90 2.01 -2.96
N ILE A 50 18.32 1.53 -1.85
CA ILE A 50 17.62 0.24 -1.74
C ILE A 50 16.14 0.41 -2.10
N PHE A 51 15.48 1.36 -1.44
CA PHE A 51 14.07 1.67 -1.70
C PHE A 51 14.00 2.70 -2.81
N ASN A 52 13.82 2.23 -4.03
CA ASN A 52 13.78 3.09 -5.19
C ASN A 52 12.65 2.67 -6.14
N TYR A 53 12.42 3.49 -7.17
CA TYR A 53 11.37 3.21 -8.13
C TYR A 53 11.54 1.88 -8.89
N ARG A 54 12.78 1.44 -9.08
CA ARG A 54 13.08 0.14 -9.71
C ARG A 54 12.57 -1.02 -8.85
N LEU A 55 12.72 -0.93 -7.52
CA LEU A 55 12.15 -1.91 -6.58
C LEU A 55 10.62 -1.99 -6.72
N LEU A 56 9.94 -0.84 -6.78
CA LEU A 56 8.48 -0.80 -6.95
C LEU A 56 8.02 -1.46 -8.26
N LYS A 57 8.67 -1.11 -9.36
CA LYS A 57 8.29 -1.55 -10.69
C LYS A 57 8.65 -3.01 -10.96
N ASN A 58 9.90 -3.39 -10.66
CA ASN A 58 10.46 -4.65 -11.13
C ASN A 58 10.24 -5.78 -10.12
N GLU A 59 10.49 -5.50 -8.84
CA GLU A 59 10.42 -6.52 -7.79
C GLU A 59 9.01 -6.63 -7.21
N MET A 60 8.44 -5.49 -6.81
CA MET A 60 7.09 -5.43 -6.23
C MET A 60 5.98 -5.48 -7.27
N LYS A 61 6.31 -5.28 -8.56
CA LYS A 61 5.38 -5.30 -9.70
C LYS A 61 4.20 -4.35 -9.54
N ILE A 62 4.40 -3.22 -8.85
CA ILE A 62 3.37 -2.20 -8.68
C ILE A 62 3.18 -1.49 -10.03
N PRO A 63 1.96 -1.44 -10.58
CA PRO A 63 1.70 -0.70 -11.81
C PRO A 63 2.01 0.79 -11.65
N LEU A 64 2.60 1.41 -12.69
CA LEU A 64 3.02 2.83 -12.70
C LEU A 64 1.91 3.78 -12.21
N GLY A 65 0.69 3.56 -12.68
CA GLY A 65 -0.48 4.34 -12.28
C GLY A 65 -1.09 3.95 -10.93
N LYS A 66 -0.45 3.12 -10.10
CA LYS A 66 -0.99 2.64 -8.81
C LYS A 66 -0.01 2.81 -7.64
N THR A 67 1.15 3.44 -7.84
CA THR A 67 2.15 3.69 -6.77
C THR A 67 1.57 4.48 -5.60
N LYS A 68 0.84 5.58 -5.88
CA LYS A 68 0.20 6.37 -4.82
C LYS A 68 -0.80 5.53 -4.00
N LEU A 69 -1.60 4.72 -4.69
CA LEU A 69 -2.57 3.83 -4.05
C LEU A 69 -1.88 2.75 -3.20
N PHE A 70 -0.74 2.22 -3.67
CA PHE A 70 0.09 1.29 -2.89
C PHE A 70 0.64 1.94 -1.62
N PHE A 71 1.12 3.19 -1.68
CA PHE A 71 1.59 3.90 -0.48
C PHE A 71 0.46 4.17 0.51
N HIS A 72 -0.74 4.49 0.02
CA HIS A 72 -1.93 4.58 0.87
C HIS A 72 -2.30 3.24 1.51
N PHE A 73 -2.17 2.14 0.77
CA PHE A 73 -2.37 0.80 1.29
C PHE A 73 -1.40 0.51 2.44
N CYS A 74 -0.10 0.75 2.25
CA CYS A 74 0.92 0.55 3.29
C CYS A 74 0.67 1.37 4.56
N ARG A 75 0.05 2.55 4.44
CA ARG A 75 -0.34 3.39 5.60
C ARG A 75 -1.45 2.75 6.44
N VAL A 76 -2.40 2.05 5.81
CA VAL A 76 -3.56 1.46 6.48
C VAL A 76 -3.33 0.01 6.91
N THR A 77 -2.28 -0.64 6.41
CA THR A 77 -1.89 -2.02 6.78
C THR A 77 -0.96 -2.09 8.01
N ASP A 78 -0.94 -1.03 8.81
CA ASP A 78 -0.29 -1.01 10.12
C ASP A 78 1.25 -1.07 10.10
N ILE A 79 1.92 -0.48 9.10
CA ILE A 79 3.39 -0.27 9.15
C ILE A 79 3.70 0.84 10.17
N SER A 80 4.09 0.45 11.40
CA SER A 80 4.57 1.40 12.42
C SER A 80 5.78 2.19 11.91
N SER A 81 5.77 3.51 12.09
CA SER A 81 6.92 4.38 11.78
C SER A 81 8.17 4.02 12.59
N GLU A 82 8.04 3.31 13.70
CA GLU A 82 9.18 2.79 14.50
C GLU A 82 9.99 1.72 13.75
N ARG A 83 9.48 1.19 12.65
CA ARG A 83 10.21 0.26 11.77
C ARG A 83 11.01 0.96 10.66
N LEU A 84 10.98 2.29 10.60
CA LEU A 84 11.74 3.11 9.65
C LEU A 84 13.17 3.41 10.09
N ILE A 85 13.65 2.82 11.19
CA ILE A 85 15.01 3.03 11.70
C ILE A 85 15.99 2.26 10.79
N GLU A 86 17.11 2.88 10.42
CA GLU A 86 18.12 2.37 9.45
C GLU A 86 18.60 0.92 9.69
N ASN A 87 18.57 0.46 10.93
CA ASN A 87 18.97 -0.89 11.34
C ASN A 87 17.90 -1.97 11.05
N LYS A 88 16.77 -1.63 10.45
CA LYS A 88 15.67 -2.55 10.10
C LYS A 88 15.29 -2.54 8.62
N GLN A 89 16.17 -2.07 7.74
CA GLN A 89 15.89 -1.97 6.30
C GLN A 89 15.48 -3.31 5.67
N MET A 90 16.07 -4.43 6.10
CA MET A 90 15.67 -5.76 5.61
C MET A 90 14.25 -6.13 6.05
N GLU A 91 13.89 -5.90 7.31
CA GLU A 91 12.53 -6.13 7.82
C GLU A 91 11.50 -5.26 7.09
N LEU A 92 11.86 -4.00 6.81
CA LEU A 92 11.02 -3.08 6.06
C LEU A 92 10.82 -3.56 4.62
N LEU A 93 11.88 -4.05 3.97
CA LEU A 93 11.82 -4.59 2.62
C LEU A 93 10.90 -5.82 2.57
N GLU A 94 11.06 -6.78 3.47
CA GLU A 94 10.21 -7.97 3.56
C GLU A 94 8.73 -7.59 3.74
N LEU A 95 8.46 -6.63 4.63
CA LEU A 95 7.12 -6.12 4.87
C LEU A 95 6.52 -5.44 3.64
N LEU A 96 7.30 -4.62 2.92
CA LEU A 96 6.85 -3.97 1.69
C LEU A 96 6.59 -4.99 0.57
N ILE A 97 7.40 -6.04 0.46
CA ILE A 97 7.19 -7.15 -0.50
C ILE A 97 5.95 -7.98 -0.14
N ALA A 98 5.71 -8.25 1.14
CA ALA A 98 4.49 -8.92 1.59
C ALA A 98 3.23 -8.07 1.32
N ASN A 99 3.33 -6.76 1.58
CA ASN A 99 2.27 -5.81 1.29
C ASN A 99 2.02 -5.66 -0.21
N SER A 100 3.04 -5.66 -1.07
CA SER A 100 2.86 -5.57 -2.52
C SER A 100 2.09 -6.75 -3.07
N LYS A 101 2.41 -7.98 -2.62
CA LYS A 101 1.68 -9.20 -3.00
C LYS A 101 0.21 -9.13 -2.60
N THR A 102 -0.06 -8.69 -1.36
CA THR A 102 -1.43 -8.53 -0.85
C THR A 102 -2.19 -7.48 -1.65
N PHE A 103 -1.57 -6.34 -1.91
CA PHE A 103 -2.14 -5.26 -2.70
C PHE A 103 -2.49 -5.70 -4.13
N LEU A 104 -1.58 -6.40 -4.81
CA LEU A 104 -1.80 -6.90 -6.16
C LEU A 104 -2.95 -7.91 -6.22
N LYS A 105 -3.07 -8.79 -5.23
CA LYS A 105 -4.19 -9.73 -5.14
C LYS A 105 -5.53 -9.01 -4.98
N ILE A 106 -5.60 -7.99 -4.14
CA ILE A 106 -6.81 -7.18 -3.96
C ILE A 106 -7.18 -6.45 -5.25
N LEU A 107 -6.18 -5.90 -5.96
CA LEU A 107 -6.39 -5.26 -7.26
C LEU A 107 -6.95 -6.25 -8.30
N GLU A 108 -6.37 -7.44 -8.39
CA GLU A 108 -6.82 -8.48 -9.31
C GLU A 108 -8.27 -8.91 -8.99
N GLU A 109 -8.60 -9.10 -7.72
CA GLU A 109 -9.96 -9.44 -7.29
C GLU A 109 -10.96 -8.32 -7.61
N PHE A 110 -10.57 -7.06 -7.45
CA PHE A 110 -11.39 -5.91 -7.80
C PHE A 110 -11.64 -5.82 -9.31
N GLU A 111 -10.60 -5.99 -10.12
CA GLU A 111 -10.70 -6.01 -11.57
C GLU A 111 -11.60 -7.17 -12.03
N LYS A 112 -11.42 -8.39 -11.51
CA LYS A 112 -12.30 -9.54 -11.79
C LYS A 112 -13.76 -9.27 -11.42
N LYS A 113 -14.04 -8.58 -10.31
CA LYS A 113 -15.41 -8.23 -9.91
C LYS A 113 -16.03 -7.15 -10.80
N LYS A 114 -15.22 -6.26 -11.39
CA LYS A 114 -15.69 -5.29 -12.37
C LYS A 114 -16.19 -5.98 -13.64
N PHE A 115 -15.49 -7.01 -14.11
CA PHE A 115 -15.85 -7.76 -15.33
C PHE A 115 -16.93 -8.83 -15.15
N LYS A 116 -17.36 -9.13 -13.91
CA LYS A 116 -18.50 -10.05 -13.63
C LYS A 116 -19.84 -9.33 -13.48
N LYS A 117 -19.86 -8.01 -13.64
CA LYS A 117 -21.06 -7.17 -13.48
C LYS A 117 -21.70 -6.77 -14.81
N ASP A 118 -21.23 -7.36 -15.91
CA ASP A 118 -21.82 -7.27 -17.25
C ASP A 118 -22.53 -8.58 -17.60
#